data_AF-A0A6A0HG65-F1
#
_entry.id   AF-A0A6A0HG65-F1
#
_cell.length_a   1.000
_cell.length_b   1.000
_cell.length_c   1.000
_cell.angle_alpha   90.00
_cell.angle_beta   90.00
_cell.angle_gamma   90.00
#
_symmetry.space_group_name_H-M   'P 1'
#
loop_
_entity.id
_entity.type
_entity.pdbx_description
1 polymer ?
#
loop_
_entity_poly.entity_id
_entity_poly.type
_entity_poly.pdbx_seq_one_letter_code
_entity_poly.pdbx_strand_id
1 'polypeptide(L)'
;MMKRILFLLTVVTLLANAAAFAAKRYTIDAVRIHADVDSTGGVWINESRTYTFKGKFSFATYELSLQGIPEISNFEVSEGGSKYSEINSKDEERPGTFFIERKQGTLLMHWNYEARDETRTFDLRFYLRGVAVAHADVAEFYYKFVGTRQRRWK
;
A
#
# COMPACT_ATOMS: atom_id res chain seq x y z
N MET A 1 7.14 49.51 -27.99
CA MET A 1 5.91 48.72 -27.76
C MET A 1 6.17 47.20 -27.78
N MET A 2 6.87 46.66 -28.78
CA MET A 2 7.14 45.21 -28.92
C MET A 2 7.91 44.55 -27.76
N LYS A 3 8.88 45.25 -27.14
CA LYS A 3 9.64 44.71 -25.98
C LYS A 3 8.77 44.49 -24.73
N ARG A 4 7.72 45.30 -24.54
CA ARG A 4 6.77 45.15 -23.42
C ARG A 4 5.83 43.96 -23.64
N ILE A 5 5.42 43.71 -24.88
CA ILE A 5 4.61 42.56 -25.28
C ILE A 5 5.41 41.26 -25.14
N LEU A 6 6.68 41.25 -25.56
CA LEU A 6 7.55 40.09 -25.42
C LEU A 6 7.80 39.72 -23.95
N PHE A 7 8.01 40.73 -23.09
CA PHE A 7 8.18 40.53 -21.65
C PHE A 7 6.90 39.99 -20.98
N LEU A 8 5.72 40.50 -21.36
CA LEU A 8 4.43 39.99 -20.88
C LEU A 8 4.20 38.53 -21.30
N LEU A 9 4.55 38.14 -22.52
CA LEU A 9 4.43 36.76 -22.99
C LEU A 9 5.35 35.79 -22.21
N THR A 10 6.56 36.23 -21.88
CA THR A 10 7.51 35.45 -21.06
C THR A 10 7.01 35.29 -19.62
N VAL A 11 6.43 36.34 -19.02
CA VAL A 11 5.86 36.27 -17.66
C VAL A 11 4.64 35.34 -17.61
N VAL A 12 3.75 35.38 -18.61
CA VAL A 12 2.57 34.49 -18.68
C VAL A 12 2.98 33.02 -18.85
N THR A 13 4.01 32.73 -19.66
CA THR A 13 4.53 31.36 -19.82
C THR A 13 5.25 30.84 -18.57
N LEU A 14 5.95 31.69 -17.81
CA LEU A 14 6.52 31.30 -16.51
C LEU A 14 5.44 31.01 -15.46
N LEU A 15 4.37 31.82 -15.40
CA LEU A 15 3.27 31.61 -14.45
C LEU A 15 2.41 30.38 -14.79
N ALA A 16 2.22 30.06 -16.07
CA ALA A 16 1.52 28.85 -16.50
C ALA A 16 2.29 27.56 -16.15
N ASN A 17 3.63 27.59 -16.14
CA ASN A 17 4.45 26.44 -15.74
C ASN A 17 4.43 26.21 -14.21
N ALA A 18 4.24 27.26 -13.40
CA ALA A 18 4.17 27.12 -11.95
C ALA A 18 2.89 26.38 -11.48
N ALA A 19 1.78 26.51 -12.22
CA ALA A 19 0.53 25.83 -11.91
C ALA A 19 0.53 24.33 -12.27
N ALA A 20 1.47 23.88 -13.11
CA ALA A 20 1.53 22.50 -13.60
C ALA A 20 2.30 21.53 -12.67
N PHE A 21 2.91 22.03 -11.59
CA PHE A 21 3.67 21.23 -10.61
C PHE A 21 2.87 20.99 -9.32
N ALA A 22 1.64 20.49 -9.45
CA ALA A 22 0.99 19.86 -8.30
C ALA A 22 1.71 18.52 -8.02
N ALA A 23 2.57 18.48 -7.00
CA ALA A 23 3.27 17.26 -6.62
C ALA A 23 2.25 16.15 -6.30
N LYS A 24 2.42 14.98 -6.93
CA LYS A 24 1.62 13.80 -6.59
C LYS A 24 1.79 13.49 -5.11
N ARG A 25 0.69 13.28 -4.39
CA ARG A 25 0.70 12.96 -2.96
C ARG A 25 -0.41 11.99 -2.63
N TYR A 26 -0.24 11.25 -1.55
CA TYR A 26 -1.28 10.44 -0.97
C TYR A 26 -1.23 10.51 0.56
N THR A 27 -2.36 10.23 1.18
CA THR A 27 -2.48 10.00 2.63
C THR A 27 -3.07 8.62 2.86
N ILE A 28 -2.74 8.01 3.99
CA ILE A 28 -3.45 6.84 4.50
C ILE A 28 -4.37 7.37 5.60
N ASP A 29 -5.65 7.50 5.27
CA ASP A 29 -6.63 8.16 6.13
C ASP A 29 -7.11 7.23 7.24
N ALA A 30 -7.12 5.92 6.99
CA ALA A 30 -7.49 4.91 7.97
C ALA A 30 -6.75 3.59 7.72
N VAL A 31 -6.40 2.93 8.83
CA VAL A 31 -5.95 1.53 8.85
C VAL A 31 -6.78 0.82 9.92
N ARG A 32 -7.54 -0.20 9.53
CA ARG A 32 -8.32 -1.05 10.46
C ARG A 32 -7.82 -2.46 10.37
N ILE A 33 -7.59 -3.09 11.52
CA ILE A 33 -6.94 -4.40 11.58
C ILE A 33 -7.71 -5.27 12.56
N HIS A 34 -8.12 -6.42 12.06
CA HIS A 34 -8.77 -7.47 12.83
C HIS A 34 -7.85 -8.68 12.82
N ALA A 35 -7.55 -9.20 14.01
CA ALA A 35 -6.72 -10.37 14.21
C ALA A 35 -7.57 -11.44 14.90
N ASP A 36 -7.90 -12.50 14.17
CA ASP A 36 -8.75 -13.58 14.65
C ASP A 36 -7.90 -14.83 14.91
N VAL A 37 -7.82 -15.25 16.17
CA VAL A 37 -7.10 -16.48 16.56
C VAL A 37 -7.99 -17.69 16.29
N ASP A 38 -7.48 -18.66 15.54
CA ASP A 38 -8.17 -19.91 15.27
C ASP A 38 -7.91 -20.97 16.36
N SER A 39 -8.62 -22.10 16.29
CA SER A 39 -8.48 -23.20 17.27
C SER A 39 -7.10 -23.87 17.28
N THR A 40 -6.25 -23.60 16.29
CA THR A 40 -4.89 -24.14 16.19
C THR A 40 -3.84 -23.17 16.71
N GLY A 41 -4.24 -21.98 17.18
CA GLY A 41 -3.33 -20.91 17.59
C GLY A 41 -2.71 -20.15 16.41
N GLY A 42 -3.23 -20.35 15.20
CA GLY A 42 -2.95 -19.48 14.06
C GLY A 42 -3.78 -18.20 14.13
N VAL A 43 -3.34 -17.16 13.42
CA VAL A 43 -3.99 -15.85 13.42
C VAL A 43 -4.32 -15.45 11.99
N TRP A 44 -5.60 -15.20 11.72
CA TRP A 44 -6.03 -14.52 10.51
C TRP A 44 -5.94 -13.01 10.70
N ILE A 45 -5.20 -12.35 9.83
CA ILE A 45 -5.16 -10.89 9.76
C ILE A 45 -6.07 -10.43 8.63
N ASN A 46 -7.00 -9.54 8.95
CA ASN A 46 -7.82 -8.81 8.00
C ASN A 46 -7.55 -7.31 8.19
N GLU A 47 -6.88 -6.68 7.22
CA GLU A 47 -6.46 -5.28 7.29
C GLU A 47 -7.07 -4.46 6.15
N SER A 48 -7.83 -3.43 6.49
CA SER A 48 -8.38 -2.46 5.54
C SER A 48 -7.58 -1.16 5.59
N ARG A 49 -7.09 -0.70 4.44
CA ARG A 49 -6.31 0.54 4.29
C ARG A 49 -7.01 1.51 3.36
N THR A 50 -7.41 2.66 3.88
CA THR A 50 -8.04 3.74 3.10
C THR A 50 -6.99 4.77 2.70
N TYR A 51 -6.83 4.98 1.40
CA TYR A 51 -5.91 5.95 0.82
C TYR A 51 -6.69 7.09 0.17
N THR A 52 -6.23 8.33 0.33
CA THR A 52 -6.65 9.47 -0.50
C THR A 52 -5.51 9.88 -1.40
N PHE A 53 -5.72 9.80 -2.71
CA PHE A 53 -4.75 10.13 -3.74
C PHE A 53 -4.99 11.52 -4.33
N LYS A 54 -3.91 12.25 -4.60
CA LYS A 54 -3.88 13.45 -5.45
C LYS A 54 -2.81 13.26 -6.53
N GLY A 55 -3.26 13.13 -7.77
CA GLY A 55 -2.47 12.65 -8.91
C GLY A 55 -2.74 11.18 -9.26
N LYS A 56 -1.99 10.67 -10.25
CA LYS A 56 -2.11 9.31 -10.77
C LYS A 56 -1.20 8.32 -10.04
N PHE A 57 -1.77 7.24 -9.50
CA PHE A 57 -1.09 6.13 -8.82
C PHE A 57 -1.51 4.79 -9.43
N SER A 58 -0.61 3.82 -9.46
CA SER A 58 -0.85 2.53 -10.11
C SER A 58 -0.55 1.30 -9.25
N PHE A 59 0.01 1.48 -8.06
CA PHE A 59 0.29 0.37 -7.15
C PHE A 59 0.50 0.85 -5.72
N ALA A 60 0.44 -0.07 -4.77
CA ALA A 60 0.90 0.13 -3.41
C ALA A 60 1.58 -1.14 -2.90
N THR A 61 2.35 -0.96 -1.83
CA THR A 61 3.19 -2.01 -1.26
C THR A 61 2.97 -2.10 0.24
N TYR A 62 3.09 -3.31 0.76
CA TYR A 62 3.07 -3.63 2.17
C TYR A 62 4.29 -4.49 2.49
N GLU A 63 5.14 -3.99 3.39
CA GLU A 63 6.33 -4.68 3.85
C GLU A 63 6.10 -5.20 5.27
N LEU A 64 6.34 -6.49 5.47
CA LEU A 64 6.24 -7.17 6.75
C LEU A 64 7.56 -7.86 7.08
N SER A 65 8.11 -7.58 8.26
CA SER A 65 9.23 -8.37 8.79
C SER A 65 8.74 -9.77 9.16
N LEU A 66 9.49 -10.79 8.73
CA LEU A 66 9.26 -12.19 9.07
C LEU A 66 9.99 -12.62 10.34
N GLN A 67 10.66 -11.70 11.04
CA GLN A 67 11.35 -12.02 12.29
C GLN A 67 10.32 -12.43 13.36
N GLY A 68 10.49 -13.63 13.92
CA GLY A 68 9.56 -14.17 14.91
C GLY A 68 8.24 -14.67 14.33
N ILE A 69 8.09 -14.73 13.00
CA ILE A 69 6.93 -15.32 12.32
C ILE A 69 7.38 -16.66 11.72
N PRO A 70 7.01 -17.81 12.32
CA PRO A 70 7.40 -19.12 11.81
C PRO A 70 6.89 -19.37 10.40
N GLU A 71 5.62 -19.05 10.15
CA GLU A 71 4.98 -19.26 8.85
C GLU A 71 3.92 -18.19 8.58
N ILE A 72 3.86 -17.76 7.33
CA ILE A 72 2.86 -16.84 6.78
C ILE A 72 2.38 -17.34 5.42
N SER A 73 1.08 -17.31 5.18
CA SER A 73 0.44 -17.88 3.98
C SER A 73 -0.92 -17.24 3.68
N ASN A 74 -1.62 -17.76 2.66
CA ASN A 74 -3.01 -17.44 2.33
C ASN A 74 -3.26 -15.95 2.08
N PHE A 75 -2.41 -15.33 1.27
CA PHE A 75 -2.49 -13.93 0.91
C PHE A 75 -3.68 -13.66 -0.01
N GLU A 76 -4.46 -12.64 0.31
CA GLU A 76 -5.48 -12.09 -0.56
C GLU A 76 -5.41 -10.57 -0.53
N VAL A 77 -5.64 -9.97 -1.71
CA VAL A 77 -5.92 -8.54 -1.85
C VAL A 77 -7.30 -8.40 -2.46
N SER A 78 -8.11 -7.49 -1.94
CA SER A 78 -9.42 -7.20 -2.49
C SER A 78 -9.79 -5.73 -2.31
N GLU A 79 -10.82 -5.29 -3.01
CA GLU A 79 -11.36 -3.94 -2.92
C GLU A 79 -12.82 -3.95 -3.33
N GLY A 80 -13.68 -3.30 -2.54
CA GLY A 80 -15.11 -3.22 -2.83
C GLY A 80 -15.76 -4.60 -2.98
N GLY A 81 -15.25 -5.61 -2.27
CA GLY A 81 -15.69 -7.01 -2.37
C GLY A 81 -15.14 -7.81 -3.55
N SER A 82 -14.34 -7.20 -4.43
CA SER A 82 -13.72 -7.87 -5.58
C SER A 82 -12.29 -8.30 -5.27
N LYS A 83 -11.97 -9.58 -5.44
CA LYS A 83 -10.61 -10.12 -5.24
C LYS A 83 -9.69 -9.77 -6.40
N TYR A 84 -8.44 -9.47 -6.08
CA TYR A 84 -7.37 -9.29 -7.05
C TYR A 84 -6.77 -10.66 -7.41
N SER A 85 -6.24 -10.79 -8.62
CA SER A 85 -5.56 -12.00 -9.08
C SER A 85 -4.09 -12.02 -8.65
N GLU A 86 -3.64 -13.11 -8.04
CA GLU A 86 -2.21 -13.32 -7.77
C GLU A 86 -1.47 -13.61 -9.09
N ILE A 87 -0.31 -12.97 -9.28
CA ILE A 87 0.57 -13.17 -10.44
C ILE A 87 1.97 -13.58 -9.97
N ASN A 88 2.70 -14.31 -10.82
CA ASN A 88 4.05 -14.80 -10.52
C ASN A 88 5.16 -14.10 -11.31
N SER A 89 4.80 -13.25 -12.28
CA SER A 89 5.74 -12.46 -13.08
C SER A 89 5.33 -10.99 -13.13
N LYS A 90 6.32 -10.09 -13.14
CA LYS A 90 6.08 -8.64 -13.29
C LYS A 90 5.53 -8.27 -14.66
N ASP A 91 5.74 -9.10 -15.67
CA ASP A 91 5.20 -8.87 -17.02
C ASP A 91 3.68 -9.02 -17.08
N GLU A 92 3.07 -9.61 -16.04
CA GLU A 92 1.62 -9.79 -15.93
C GLU A 92 0.92 -8.67 -15.15
N GLU A 93 1.69 -7.69 -14.65
CA GLU A 93 1.17 -6.58 -13.84
C GLU A 93 0.11 -5.77 -14.62
N ARG A 94 -1.09 -5.76 -14.06
CA ARG A 94 -2.24 -4.97 -14.53
C ARG A 94 -3.15 -4.60 -13.36
N PRO A 95 -4.00 -3.57 -13.46
CA PRO A 95 -4.95 -3.26 -12.40
C PRO A 95 -5.76 -4.50 -11.97
N GLY A 96 -5.91 -4.69 -10.66
CA GLY A 96 -6.57 -5.87 -10.10
C GLY A 96 -5.66 -7.10 -9.95
N THR A 97 -4.34 -6.92 -9.98
CA THR A 97 -3.36 -8.00 -9.71
C THR A 97 -2.54 -7.72 -8.47
N PHE A 98 -1.98 -8.76 -7.85
CA PHE A 98 -1.00 -8.64 -6.78
C PHE A 98 0.04 -9.75 -6.86
N PHE A 99 1.19 -9.54 -6.21
CA PHE A 99 2.20 -10.59 -6.05
C PHE A 99 2.88 -10.48 -4.67
N ILE A 100 3.54 -11.57 -4.29
CA ILE A 100 4.29 -11.69 -3.04
C ILE A 100 5.77 -11.95 -3.35
N GLU A 101 6.65 -11.11 -2.83
CA GLU A 101 8.10 -11.31 -2.86
C GLU A 101 8.63 -11.55 -1.44
N ARG A 102 9.56 -12.50 -1.28
CA ARG A 102 10.27 -12.72 0.00
C ARG A 102 11.75 -12.42 -0.20
N LYS A 103 12.31 -11.50 0.60
CA LYS A 103 13.73 -11.15 0.53
C LYS A 103 14.27 -10.81 1.92
N GLN A 104 15.37 -11.45 2.31
CA GLN A 104 16.14 -11.10 3.53
C GLN A 104 15.28 -11.01 4.80
N GLY A 105 14.38 -11.98 5.02
CA GLY A 105 13.50 -11.97 6.21
C GLY A 105 12.41 -10.89 6.18
N THR A 106 12.12 -10.32 5.02
CA THR A 106 11.00 -9.41 4.79
C THR A 106 10.10 -9.99 3.70
N LEU A 107 8.80 -9.85 3.87
CA LEU A 107 7.79 -10.13 2.87
C LEU A 107 7.27 -8.81 2.30
N LEU A 108 7.24 -8.70 0.98
CA LEU A 108 6.66 -7.60 0.24
C LEU A 108 5.40 -8.11 -0.45
N MET A 109 4.27 -7.49 -0.13
CA MET A 109 3.03 -7.64 -0.88
C MET A 109 2.85 -6.39 -1.74
N HIS A 110 2.72 -6.58 -3.05
CA HIS A 110 2.55 -5.50 -4.02
C HIS A 110 1.25 -5.73 -4.77
N TRP A 111 0.39 -4.71 -4.84
CA TRP A 111 -0.87 -4.79 -5.61
C TRP A 111 -1.00 -3.60 -6.55
N ASN A 112 -1.54 -3.89 -7.74
CA ASN A 112 -1.66 -2.96 -8.85
C ASN A 112 -3.11 -2.50 -9.02
N TYR A 113 -3.30 -1.20 -9.22
CA TYR A 113 -4.60 -0.56 -9.40
C TYR A 113 -4.45 0.65 -10.34
N GLU A 114 -5.51 1.42 -10.55
CA GLU A 114 -5.43 2.70 -11.26
C GLU A 114 -6.21 3.75 -10.47
N ALA A 115 -5.52 4.68 -9.81
CA ALA A 115 -6.16 5.72 -9.03
C ALA A 115 -5.83 7.13 -9.56
N ARG A 116 -6.84 8.02 -9.61
CA ARG A 116 -6.65 9.43 -9.94
C ARG A 116 -7.55 10.35 -9.11
N ASP A 117 -6.91 11.15 -8.25
CA ASP A 117 -7.56 12.22 -7.48
C ASP A 117 -8.76 11.75 -6.63
N GLU A 118 -8.69 10.52 -6.11
CA GLU A 118 -9.79 9.80 -5.46
C GLU A 118 -9.38 9.11 -4.16
N THR A 119 -10.36 8.57 -3.45
CA THR A 119 -10.17 7.78 -2.23
C THR A 119 -10.49 6.31 -2.50
N ARG A 120 -9.59 5.40 -2.11
CA ARG A 120 -9.75 3.95 -2.30
C ARG A 120 -9.48 3.19 -1.01
N THR A 121 -10.14 2.06 -0.80
CA THR A 121 -9.89 1.18 0.35
C THR A 121 -9.51 -0.20 -0.14
N PHE A 122 -8.33 -0.66 0.25
CA PHE A 122 -7.83 -1.99 -0.08
C PHE A 122 -7.88 -2.88 1.16
N ASP A 123 -8.36 -4.10 0.99
CA ASP A 123 -8.49 -5.11 2.03
C ASP A 123 -7.43 -6.19 1.79
N LEU A 124 -6.53 -6.35 2.76
CA LEU A 124 -5.47 -7.33 2.78
C LEU A 124 -5.84 -8.45 3.76
N ARG A 125 -5.69 -9.70 3.35
CA ARG A 125 -5.89 -10.85 4.21
C ARG A 125 -4.68 -11.79 4.13
N PHE A 126 -4.24 -12.29 5.28
CA PHE A 126 -3.20 -13.31 5.34
C PHE A 126 -3.28 -14.09 6.65
N TYR A 127 -2.65 -15.27 6.66
CA TYR A 127 -2.62 -16.17 7.79
C TYR A 127 -1.22 -16.25 8.38
N LEU A 128 -1.13 -16.18 9.71
CA LEU A 128 0.09 -16.34 10.47
C LEU A 128 -0.01 -17.60 11.32
N ARG A 129 0.95 -18.52 11.21
CA ARG A 129 1.01 -19.72 12.07
C ARG A 129 2.15 -19.60 13.07
N GLY A 130 1.87 -20.00 14.31
CA GLY A 130 2.87 -20.05 15.39
C GLY A 130 3.25 -18.66 15.94
N VAL A 131 2.41 -17.65 15.71
CA VAL A 131 2.62 -16.29 16.24
C VAL A 131 1.82 -16.00 17.52
N ALA A 132 0.75 -16.77 17.80
CA ALA A 132 0.04 -16.66 19.07
C ALA A 132 0.78 -17.50 20.12
N VAL A 133 1.59 -16.85 20.96
CA VAL A 133 2.06 -17.46 22.21
C VAL A 133 1.00 -17.19 23.26
N ALA A 134 0.29 -18.25 23.68
CA ALA A 134 -0.66 -18.15 24.78
C ALA A 134 0.11 -17.99 26.10
N HIS A 135 0.10 -16.79 26.67
CA HIS A 135 0.33 -16.60 28.10
C HIS A 135 -1.04 -16.51 28.80
N ALA A 136 -1.12 -17.01 30.04
CA ALA A 136 -2.37 -17.27 30.77
C ALA A 136 -3.24 -16.03 31.07
N ASP A 137 -2.74 -14.85 30.72
CA ASP A 137 -3.27 -13.57 31.17
C ASP A 137 -3.10 -12.42 30.16
N VAL A 138 -2.22 -12.53 29.14
CA VAL A 138 -2.06 -11.52 28.07
C VAL A 138 -1.51 -12.17 26.79
N ALA A 139 -2.08 -11.85 25.62
CA ALA A 139 -1.47 -12.15 24.32
C ALA A 139 -0.68 -10.93 23.81
N GLU A 140 0.63 -11.05 23.64
CA GLU A 140 1.48 -9.99 23.07
C GLU A 140 1.58 -10.15 21.54
N PHE A 141 0.95 -9.25 20.78
CA PHE A 141 1.12 -9.16 19.33
C PHE A 141 2.04 -7.98 19.00
N TYR A 142 3.31 -8.27 18.73
CA TYR A 142 4.28 -7.24 18.33
C TYR A 142 4.28 -7.06 16.81
N TYR A 143 3.37 -6.21 16.33
CA TYR A 143 3.26 -5.90 14.91
C TYR A 143 3.55 -4.42 14.64
N LYS A 144 4.56 -4.16 13.80
CA LYS A 144 4.87 -2.80 13.33
C LYS A 144 4.05 -2.49 12.09
N PHE A 145 2.89 -1.88 12.28
CA PHE A 145 1.90 -1.58 11.22
C PHE A 145 2.35 -0.55 10.19
N VAL A 146 3.39 0.24 10.50
CA VAL A 146 3.95 1.23 9.59
C VAL A 146 5.48 1.12 9.63
N GLY A 147 6.06 0.49 8.61
CA GLY A 147 7.49 0.59 8.34
C GLY A 147 7.85 2.02 7.97
N THR A 148 8.93 2.56 8.54
CA THR A 148 9.45 3.92 8.27
C THR A 148 10.00 4.11 6.86
N ARG A 149 9.84 3.12 5.96
CA ARG A 149 10.41 3.14 4.62
C ARG A 149 9.40 3.55 3.56
N GLN A 150 8.95 4.80 3.65
CA GLN A 150 8.35 5.44 2.49
C GLN A 150 9.47 5.77 1.51
N ARG A 151 9.67 4.97 0.46
CA ARG A 151 10.47 5.41 -0.69
C ARG A 151 9.78 6.63 -1.28
N ARG A 152 10.33 7.80 -0.99
CA ARG A 152 9.99 9.06 -1.67
C ARG A 152 10.32 8.87 -3.15
N TRP A 153 9.30 8.80 -3.98
CA TRP A 153 9.46 8.88 -5.42
C TRP A 153 9.60 10.37 -5.79
N LYS A 154 10.70 10.71 -6.44
CA LYS A 154 10.87 11.97 -7.17
C LYS A 154 10.05 11.93 -8.46
#